data_AF-A0AAW2I5M0-F1
#
_entry.id   AF-A0AAW2I5M0-F1
#
_cell.length_a   1.000
_cell.length_b   1.000
_cell.length_c   1.000
_cell.angle_alpha   90.00
_cell.angle_beta   90.00
_cell.angle_gamma   90.00
#
_symmetry.space_group_name_H-M   'P 1'
#
loop_
_entity.id
_entity.type
_entity.pdbx_description
1 polymer ?
#
loop_
_entity_poly.entity_id
_entity_poly.type
_entity_poly.pdbx_seq_one_letter_code
_entity_poly.pdbx_strand_id
1 'polypeptide(L)'
;MKKGCSVSDMGTPGIGLLLVLVFGHSRGLLEDEICPRKHNALLIALLPLHEGDNCRRLTQKGVQQKVALETSLEIVNSENDLPIGLKILDTCSDRRKAAESAGRAVAFARKRCSKLPLFLGLLGPDDEESLKAVLGTYEFSQVIPAADSGFRLFNAINVVTVDVAERARRLTAFLKYLNWHSFILIFTSDGVSSRIAISLLDSDKFCLTDSVLRLPSFGSGLKDRAAINRLRRTVEEANDVRIVIITDDANVMDYFTDYVEDNWGDYEYVVYAEKSGILPWRGSKKLAQNMIVLQEVPRLPMVMNDFEDVLRNSTLWGEFTRTEPCEGCGSFKPRADPTVVPYVYSLHLLSRALKTATRRKCGKGLICDALREMPPAEWRAILEDTVTVVDDSRVSFYMPTESVVEIYARGEAGFEVVGEIEEDVIVYRSDAVNRSGRSRAKQCMVDMYQFELETETTTTTAAKPEETTVPVERRVPLDFGYHELMATVIGFPIGLVLLIALTAVCVCRSFRSGSEFPKKSSSRGDYS
;
A
#
# COMPACT_ATOMS: atom_id res chain seq x y z
N MET A 1 -46.34 -45.43 40.13
CA MET A 1 -45.49 -44.40 40.75
C MET A 1 -45.42 -43.19 39.84
N LYS A 2 -45.78 -42.01 40.37
CA LYS A 2 -45.80 -40.72 39.68
C LYS A 2 -44.36 -40.25 39.38
N LYS A 3 -44.13 -39.71 38.18
CA LYS A 3 -43.32 -38.48 38.00
C LYS A 3 -43.97 -37.67 36.89
N GLY A 4 -44.71 -36.64 37.30
CA GLY A 4 -45.19 -35.60 36.40
C GLY A 4 -44.07 -34.59 36.15
N CYS A 5 -43.87 -34.21 34.89
CA CYS A 5 -43.23 -32.96 34.54
C CYS A 5 -44.32 -32.00 34.08
N SER A 6 -44.59 -31.01 34.92
CA SER A 6 -45.31 -29.79 34.54
C SER A 6 -44.28 -28.83 33.96
N VAL A 7 -44.45 -28.44 32.69
CA VAL A 7 -43.83 -27.23 32.15
C VAL A 7 -44.94 -26.40 31.55
N SER A 8 -45.11 -25.25 32.19
CA SER A 8 -46.05 -24.18 31.95
C SER A 8 -45.89 -23.56 30.56
N ASP A 9 -47.00 -23.04 30.06
CA ASP A 9 -47.10 -22.20 28.86
C ASP A 9 -46.03 -21.10 28.82
N MET A 10 -45.17 -21.17 27.80
CA MET A 10 -44.45 -20.02 27.27
C MET A 10 -44.91 -19.83 25.82
N GLY A 11 -45.64 -18.75 25.58
CA GLY A 11 -46.02 -18.30 24.25
C GLY A 11 -44.78 -18.00 23.41
N THR A 12 -44.61 -18.72 22.31
CA THR A 12 -43.63 -18.39 21.27
C THR A 12 -44.34 -17.73 20.09
N PRO A 13 -44.19 -16.41 19.94
CA PRO A 13 -44.00 -15.80 18.63
C PRO A 13 -42.67 -15.03 18.64
N GLY A 14 -41.75 -15.32 17.70
CA GLY A 14 -40.61 -14.41 17.49
C GLY A 14 -39.31 -15.01 16.95
N ILE A 15 -39.05 -16.30 17.13
CA ILE A 15 -37.73 -16.86 16.74
C ILE A 15 -37.65 -17.12 15.22
N GLY A 16 -38.77 -17.48 14.57
CA GLY A 16 -38.81 -17.71 13.12
C GLY A 16 -38.61 -16.44 12.28
N LEU A 17 -39.07 -15.28 12.77
CA LEU A 17 -38.92 -14.01 12.06
C LEU A 17 -37.50 -13.42 12.22
N LEU A 18 -36.87 -13.64 13.38
CA LEU A 18 -35.51 -13.17 13.65
C LEU A 18 -34.47 -13.91 12.78
N LEU A 19 -34.63 -15.21 12.56
CA LEU A 19 -33.73 -16.00 11.70
C LEU A 19 -33.84 -15.63 10.22
N VAL A 20 -35.05 -15.34 9.72
CA VAL A 20 -35.23 -14.90 8.33
C VAL A 20 -34.66 -13.49 8.10
N LEU A 21 -34.74 -12.59 9.08
CA LEU A 21 -34.14 -11.27 9.00
C LEU A 21 -32.60 -11.33 9.08
N VAL A 22 -32.04 -12.15 9.98
CA VAL A 22 -30.57 -12.28 10.12
C VAL A 22 -29.96 -12.95 8.89
N PHE A 23 -30.55 -14.03 8.35
CA PHE A 23 -30.04 -14.68 7.13
C PHE A 23 -30.39 -13.95 5.84
N GLY A 24 -31.50 -13.20 5.81
CA GLY A 24 -31.89 -12.36 4.67
C GLY A 24 -31.02 -11.11 4.52
N HIS A 25 -30.69 -10.42 5.62
CA HIS A 25 -29.78 -9.28 5.60
C HIS A 25 -28.32 -9.69 5.36
N SER A 26 -27.85 -10.80 5.94
CA SER A 26 -26.46 -11.23 5.72
C SER A 26 -26.23 -11.78 4.31
N ARG A 27 -27.23 -12.41 3.65
CA ARG A 27 -27.14 -12.73 2.21
C ARG A 27 -27.12 -11.48 1.33
N GLY A 28 -27.93 -10.46 1.64
CA GLY A 28 -27.92 -9.19 0.91
C GLY A 28 -26.60 -8.43 1.04
N LEU A 29 -26.02 -8.39 2.24
CA LEU A 29 -24.73 -7.76 2.50
C LEU A 29 -23.57 -8.50 1.83
N LEU A 30 -23.53 -9.84 1.86
CA LEU A 30 -22.52 -10.60 1.11
C LEU A 30 -22.70 -10.45 -0.40
N GLU A 31 -23.93 -10.45 -0.93
CA GLU A 31 -24.14 -10.28 -2.38
C GLU A 31 -23.76 -8.89 -2.88
N ASP A 32 -24.03 -7.82 -2.12
CA ASP A 32 -23.62 -6.46 -2.50
C ASP A 32 -22.10 -6.28 -2.39
N GLU A 33 -21.43 -6.98 -1.48
CA GLU A 33 -19.97 -6.98 -1.36
C GLU A 33 -19.29 -7.80 -2.48
N ILE A 34 -19.99 -8.81 -3.01
CA ILE A 34 -19.50 -9.71 -4.06
C ILE A 34 -19.84 -9.22 -5.48
N CYS A 35 -20.98 -8.56 -5.66
CA CYS A 35 -21.50 -8.09 -6.95
C CYS A 35 -22.05 -6.66 -6.82
N PRO A 36 -21.18 -5.63 -6.80
CA PRO A 36 -21.61 -4.25 -6.61
C PRO A 36 -22.52 -3.82 -7.76
N ARG A 37 -23.83 -3.73 -7.48
CA ARG A 37 -24.87 -3.41 -8.49
C ARG A 37 -24.89 -1.93 -8.91
N LYS A 38 -24.12 -1.08 -8.24
CA LYS A 38 -24.19 0.40 -8.40
C LYS A 38 -23.23 0.98 -9.43
N HIS A 39 -22.19 0.27 -9.84
CA HIS A 39 -21.13 0.85 -10.68
C HIS A 39 -21.07 0.20 -12.06
N ASN A 40 -20.83 1.03 -13.08
CA ASN A 40 -20.70 0.56 -14.46
C ASN A 40 -19.29 -0.02 -14.71
N ALA A 41 -18.28 0.59 -14.10
CA ALA A 41 -16.90 0.15 -14.15
C ALA A 41 -16.34 -0.05 -12.74
N LEU A 42 -15.27 -0.85 -12.62
CA LEU A 42 -14.59 -1.13 -11.36
C LEU A 42 -13.09 -1.02 -11.53
N LEU A 43 -12.48 -0.26 -10.64
CA LEU A 43 -11.05 -0.18 -10.42
C LEU A 43 -10.71 -0.83 -9.07
N ILE A 44 -9.65 -1.63 -9.03
CA ILE A 44 -9.12 -2.17 -7.78
C ILE A 44 -7.74 -1.57 -7.52
N ALA A 45 -7.58 -0.87 -6.41
CA ALA A 45 -6.32 -0.30 -5.97
C ALA A 45 -5.64 -1.21 -4.94
N LEU A 46 -4.34 -1.45 -5.13
CA LEU A 46 -3.47 -2.18 -4.21
C LEU A 46 -2.63 -1.14 -3.46
N LEU A 47 -2.93 -0.92 -2.18
CA LEU A 47 -2.29 0.11 -1.35
C LEU A 47 -1.57 -0.50 -0.16
N PRO A 48 -0.43 0.05 0.29
CA PRO A 48 0.25 -0.32 1.53
C PRO A 48 -0.44 0.33 2.75
N LEU A 49 -1.69 -0.01 3.06
CA LEU A 49 -2.45 0.65 4.14
C LEU A 49 -1.86 0.36 5.51
N HIS A 50 -1.45 -0.88 5.73
CA HIS A 50 -0.82 -1.29 6.98
C HIS A 50 0.57 -1.90 6.75
N GLU A 51 1.25 -2.16 7.86
CA GLU A 51 2.56 -2.82 7.91
C GLU A 51 2.73 -3.66 9.19
N GLY A 52 3.90 -4.31 9.29
CA GLY A 52 4.32 -5.18 10.39
C GLY A 52 3.80 -6.62 10.27
N ASP A 53 4.30 -7.50 11.15
CA ASP A 53 4.09 -8.97 11.10
C ASP A 53 2.60 -9.39 11.06
N ASN A 54 1.69 -8.54 11.56
CA ASN A 54 0.26 -8.80 11.60
C ASN A 54 -0.58 -7.85 10.72
N CYS A 55 0.04 -6.95 9.94
CA CYS A 55 -0.66 -5.99 9.09
C CYS A 55 -1.69 -5.15 9.88
N ARG A 56 -1.25 -4.52 10.97
CA ARG A 56 -2.14 -3.78 11.90
C ARG A 56 -1.75 -2.33 12.10
N ARG A 57 -0.49 -1.97 11.89
CA ARG A 57 -0.05 -0.59 12.06
C ARG A 57 -0.31 0.15 10.77
N LEU A 58 -1.07 1.24 10.82
CA LEU A 58 -1.35 2.07 9.65
C LEU A 58 -0.08 2.75 9.17
N THR A 59 0.10 2.86 7.85
CA THR A 59 1.18 3.65 7.26
C THR A 59 0.66 5.02 6.86
N GLN A 60 1.48 6.07 7.06
CA GLN A 60 1.14 7.42 6.61
C GLN A 60 0.83 7.45 5.11
N LYS A 61 1.71 6.81 4.31
CA LYS A 61 1.62 6.72 2.86
C LYS A 61 0.29 6.09 2.43
N GLY A 62 -0.04 4.91 2.93
CA GLY A 62 -1.26 4.20 2.56
C GLY A 62 -2.52 4.98 2.93
N VAL A 63 -2.54 5.64 4.09
CA VAL A 63 -3.65 6.50 4.51
C VAL A 63 -3.81 7.69 3.57
N GLN A 64 -2.73 8.40 3.24
CA GLN A 64 -2.77 9.53 2.32
C GLN A 64 -3.24 9.11 0.92
N GLN A 65 -2.71 8.01 0.38
CA GLN A 65 -3.10 7.47 -0.92
C GLN A 65 -4.59 7.08 -0.96
N LYS A 66 -5.09 6.42 0.10
CA LYS A 66 -6.49 6.03 0.19
C LYS A 66 -7.40 7.25 0.19
N VAL A 67 -7.15 8.22 1.06
CA VAL A 67 -7.96 9.45 1.16
C VAL A 67 -7.94 10.20 -0.17
N ALA A 68 -6.78 10.31 -0.81
CA ALA A 68 -6.66 10.97 -2.10
C ALA A 68 -7.44 10.26 -3.21
N LEU A 69 -7.38 8.92 -3.27
CA LEU A 69 -8.13 8.14 -4.25
C LEU A 69 -9.65 8.24 -4.03
N GLU A 70 -10.11 8.11 -2.79
CA GLU A 70 -11.55 8.20 -2.48
C GLU A 70 -12.09 9.58 -2.84
N THR A 71 -11.40 10.65 -2.44
CA THR A 71 -11.82 12.03 -2.74
C THR A 71 -11.76 12.32 -4.25
N SER A 72 -10.70 11.89 -4.93
CA SER A 72 -10.57 12.11 -6.38
C SER A 72 -11.58 11.30 -7.17
N LEU A 73 -11.97 10.12 -6.69
CA LEU A 73 -13.03 9.32 -7.30
C LEU A 73 -14.38 10.04 -7.23
N GLU A 74 -14.68 10.71 -6.10
CA GLU A 74 -15.90 11.51 -5.97
C GLU A 74 -15.94 12.66 -6.97
N ILE A 75 -14.82 13.40 -7.10
CA ILE A 75 -14.66 14.47 -8.10
C ILE A 75 -14.88 13.89 -9.51
N VAL A 76 -14.13 12.86 -9.86
CA VAL A 76 -14.19 12.21 -11.19
C VAL A 76 -15.60 11.69 -11.50
N ASN A 77 -16.28 11.09 -10.54
CA ASN A 77 -17.65 10.57 -10.73
C ASN A 77 -18.68 11.69 -10.80
N SER A 78 -18.48 12.84 -10.14
CA SER A 78 -19.38 13.99 -10.26
C SER A 78 -19.36 14.61 -11.67
N GLU A 79 -18.26 14.44 -12.40
CA GLU A 79 -18.05 14.94 -13.76
C GLU A 79 -18.25 13.88 -14.86
N ASN A 80 -18.69 12.67 -14.49
CA ASN A 80 -18.74 11.54 -15.41
C ASN A 80 -20.08 10.79 -15.35
N ASP A 81 -20.70 10.66 -16.53
CA ASP A 81 -21.91 9.85 -16.71
C ASP A 81 -21.67 8.33 -16.53
N LEU A 82 -20.40 7.90 -16.49
CA LEU A 82 -19.97 6.52 -16.28
C LEU A 82 -19.25 6.39 -14.92
N PRO A 83 -19.99 6.20 -13.81
CA PRO A 83 -19.39 6.13 -12.49
C PRO A 83 -18.49 4.89 -12.38
N ILE A 84 -17.29 5.12 -11.86
CA ILE A 84 -16.29 4.12 -11.53
C ILE A 84 -16.46 3.75 -10.06
N GLY A 85 -16.58 2.45 -9.78
CA GLY A 85 -16.42 1.91 -8.44
C GLY A 85 -14.94 1.75 -8.12
N LEU A 86 -14.55 2.04 -6.88
CA LEU A 86 -13.21 1.78 -6.38
C LEU A 86 -13.28 0.73 -5.28
N LYS A 87 -12.39 -0.25 -5.34
CA LYS A 87 -12.14 -1.19 -4.25
C LYS A 87 -10.68 -1.13 -3.87
N ILE A 88 -10.41 -0.92 -2.59
CA ILE A 88 -9.05 -0.86 -2.07
C ILE A 88 -8.74 -2.19 -1.39
N LEU A 89 -7.61 -2.79 -1.76
CA LEU A 89 -7.08 -3.98 -1.12
C LEU A 89 -5.73 -3.63 -0.50
N ASP A 90 -5.57 -4.04 0.75
CA ASP A 90 -4.35 -3.82 1.48
C ASP A 90 -3.26 -4.81 1.08
N THR A 91 -2.07 -4.30 0.81
CA THR A 91 -0.87 -5.08 0.51
C THR A 91 -0.02 -5.34 1.74
N CYS A 92 -0.33 -4.71 2.87
CA CYS A 92 0.44 -4.83 4.11
C CYS A 92 1.91 -4.44 3.98
N SER A 93 2.28 -3.68 2.92
CA SER A 93 3.67 -3.38 2.55
C SER A 93 4.53 -4.64 2.42
N ASP A 94 3.94 -5.78 2.03
CA ASP A 94 4.59 -7.09 1.96
C ASP A 94 4.35 -7.75 0.60
N ARG A 95 5.42 -8.26 -0.03
CA ARG A 95 5.37 -8.87 -1.35
C ARG A 95 4.35 -10.02 -1.46
N ARG A 96 4.24 -10.87 -0.42
CA ARG A 96 3.35 -12.03 -0.44
C ARG A 96 1.91 -11.59 -0.29
N LYS A 97 1.64 -10.64 0.60
CA LYS A 97 0.31 -10.05 0.79
C LYS A 97 -0.14 -9.24 -0.43
N ALA A 98 0.77 -8.56 -1.11
CA ALA A 98 0.48 -7.91 -2.39
C ALA A 98 0.04 -8.91 -3.47
N ALA A 99 0.76 -10.02 -3.64
CA ALA A 99 0.37 -11.09 -4.56
C ALA A 99 -0.97 -11.74 -4.18
N GLU A 100 -1.22 -11.97 -2.89
CA GLU A 100 -2.50 -12.49 -2.39
C GLU A 100 -3.66 -11.54 -2.68
N SER A 101 -3.47 -10.23 -2.44
CA SER A 101 -4.45 -9.19 -2.73
C SER A 101 -4.71 -9.02 -4.23
N ALA A 102 -3.68 -9.10 -5.08
CA ALA A 102 -3.85 -9.14 -6.53
C ALA A 102 -4.62 -10.40 -6.98
N GLY A 103 -4.35 -11.56 -6.39
CA GLY A 103 -5.11 -12.78 -6.64
C GLY A 103 -6.59 -12.64 -6.25
N ARG A 104 -6.88 -11.98 -5.12
CA ARG A 104 -8.25 -11.64 -4.71
C ARG A 104 -8.91 -10.68 -5.70
N ALA A 105 -8.18 -9.70 -6.20
CA ALA A 105 -8.68 -8.75 -7.21
C ALA A 105 -9.04 -9.46 -8.52
N VAL A 106 -8.19 -10.37 -9.01
CA VAL A 106 -8.47 -11.17 -10.21
C VAL A 106 -9.63 -12.13 -10.01
N ALA A 107 -9.70 -12.80 -8.85
CA ALA A 107 -10.84 -13.63 -8.50
C ALA A 107 -12.15 -12.82 -8.51
N PHE A 108 -12.10 -11.57 -8.04
CA PHE A 108 -13.23 -10.65 -8.09
C PHE A 108 -13.62 -10.31 -9.53
N ALA A 109 -12.66 -9.96 -10.38
CA ALA A 109 -12.88 -9.62 -11.79
C ALA A 109 -13.41 -10.80 -12.63
N ARG A 110 -13.13 -12.05 -12.22
CA ARG A 110 -13.58 -13.27 -12.94
C ARG A 110 -14.89 -13.85 -12.43
N LYS A 111 -15.43 -13.38 -11.29
CA LYS A 111 -16.69 -13.89 -10.75
C LYS A 111 -17.84 -13.60 -11.72
N ARG A 112 -18.71 -14.59 -11.93
CA ARG A 112 -19.91 -14.45 -12.78
C ARG A 112 -21.03 -13.79 -11.99
N CYS A 113 -21.07 -12.46 -11.98
CA CYS A 113 -22.25 -11.70 -11.57
C CYS A 113 -23.17 -11.52 -12.78
N SER A 114 -24.50 -11.50 -12.57
CA SER A 114 -25.49 -11.30 -13.63
C SER A 114 -25.32 -9.96 -14.38
N LYS A 115 -24.75 -8.95 -13.71
CA LYS A 115 -24.24 -7.71 -14.30
C LYS A 115 -22.90 -7.37 -13.66
N LEU A 116 -21.81 -7.92 -14.19
CA LEU A 116 -20.48 -7.56 -13.70
C LEU A 116 -20.12 -6.14 -14.18
N PRO A 117 -19.59 -5.24 -13.33
CA PRO A 117 -18.98 -4.00 -13.79
C PRO A 117 -17.82 -4.32 -14.76
N LEU A 118 -17.53 -3.40 -15.68
CA LEU A 118 -16.33 -3.48 -16.50
C LEU A 118 -15.10 -3.33 -15.61
N PHE A 119 -14.27 -4.36 -15.53
CA PHE A 119 -13.03 -4.29 -14.77
C PHE A 119 -11.99 -3.48 -15.56
N LEU A 120 -11.55 -2.35 -15.00
CA LEU A 120 -10.62 -1.43 -15.67
C LEU A 120 -9.15 -1.86 -15.51
N GLY A 121 -8.86 -2.66 -14.49
CA GLY A 121 -7.51 -3.11 -14.16
C GLY A 121 -7.16 -2.92 -12.69
N LEU A 122 -5.87 -3.06 -12.42
CA LEU A 122 -5.27 -2.83 -11.11
C LEU A 122 -4.58 -1.47 -11.08
N LEU A 123 -4.65 -0.78 -9.94
CA LEU A 123 -3.88 0.42 -9.65
C LEU A 123 -2.88 0.14 -8.53
N GLY A 124 -1.59 0.32 -8.79
CA GLY A 124 -0.51 -0.05 -7.87
C GLY A 124 -0.21 -1.55 -7.83
N PRO A 125 0.58 -2.04 -6.85
CA PRO A 125 1.30 -1.25 -5.85
C PRO A 125 2.42 -0.42 -6.49
N ASP A 126 2.96 0.53 -5.74
CA ASP A 126 4.02 1.44 -6.17
C ASP A 126 5.40 1.11 -5.59
N ASP A 127 5.48 0.24 -4.57
CA ASP A 127 6.76 -0.30 -4.10
C ASP A 127 7.27 -1.41 -5.03
N GLU A 128 8.58 -1.40 -5.31
CA GLU A 128 9.17 -2.25 -6.34
C GLU A 128 9.04 -3.75 -6.03
N GLU A 129 9.20 -4.15 -4.77
CA GLU A 129 9.15 -5.56 -4.37
C GLU A 129 7.74 -6.16 -4.49
N SER A 130 6.72 -5.45 -3.99
CA SER A 130 5.33 -5.87 -4.15
C SER A 130 4.89 -5.80 -5.59
N LEU A 131 5.34 -4.78 -6.33
CA LEU A 131 5.06 -4.65 -7.75
C LEU A 131 5.61 -5.86 -8.51
N LYS A 132 6.87 -6.24 -8.29
CA LYS A 132 7.48 -7.46 -8.86
C LYS A 132 6.67 -8.72 -8.55
N ALA A 133 6.11 -8.84 -7.35
CA ALA A 133 5.31 -9.99 -6.95
C ALA A 133 3.92 -10.03 -7.62
N VAL A 134 3.35 -8.88 -7.95
CA VAL A 134 2.07 -8.76 -8.65
C VAL A 134 2.24 -8.94 -10.17
N LEU A 135 3.33 -8.41 -10.72
CA LEU A 135 3.64 -8.48 -12.14
C LEU A 135 3.90 -9.90 -12.62
N GLY A 136 3.53 -10.17 -13.88
CA GLY A 136 3.75 -11.47 -14.53
C GLY A 136 2.75 -12.55 -14.13
N THR A 137 1.91 -12.32 -13.11
CA THR A 137 0.94 -13.32 -12.64
C THR A 137 -0.41 -13.23 -13.39
N TYR A 138 -0.74 -12.07 -13.99
CA TYR A 138 -2.07 -11.81 -14.54
C TYR A 138 -2.07 -11.05 -15.87
N GLU A 139 -3.07 -11.34 -16.71
CA GLU A 139 -3.29 -10.76 -18.06
C GLU A 139 -4.19 -9.50 -18.03
N PHE A 140 -4.12 -8.70 -16.97
CA PHE A 140 -4.90 -7.45 -16.87
C PHE A 140 -3.99 -6.25 -16.99
N SER A 141 -4.54 -5.13 -17.47
CA SER A 141 -3.84 -3.86 -17.44
C SER A 141 -3.59 -3.43 -16.00
N GLN A 142 -2.33 -3.10 -15.71
CA GLN A 142 -1.92 -2.54 -14.44
C GLN A 142 -1.45 -1.10 -14.67
N VAL A 143 -2.06 -0.17 -13.97
CA VAL A 143 -1.58 1.21 -13.90
C VAL A 143 -0.70 1.34 -12.67
N ILE A 144 0.52 1.79 -12.87
CA ILE A 144 1.48 2.02 -11.81
C ILE A 144 1.59 3.53 -11.62
N PRO A 145 1.24 4.05 -10.43
CA PRO A 145 1.26 5.49 -10.18
C PRO A 145 2.66 6.07 -10.45
N ALA A 146 3.68 5.53 -9.78
CA ALA A 146 5.07 5.94 -9.98
C ALA A 146 5.95 4.69 -10.10
N ALA A 147 6.83 4.68 -11.09
CA ALA A 147 7.85 3.64 -11.22
C ALA A 147 9.15 4.24 -11.74
N ASP A 148 10.25 3.56 -11.47
CA ASP A 148 11.55 3.93 -12.04
C ASP A 148 11.52 3.82 -13.58
N SER A 149 12.12 4.81 -14.24
CA SER A 149 12.43 4.80 -15.68
C SER A 149 13.12 3.51 -16.18
N GLY A 150 13.91 2.83 -15.34
CA GLY A 150 14.55 1.56 -15.66
C GLY A 150 13.60 0.36 -15.69
N PHE A 151 12.36 0.52 -15.20
CA PHE A 151 11.40 -0.56 -15.02
C PHE A 151 10.46 -0.68 -16.23
N ARG A 152 10.80 -1.55 -17.19
CA ARG A 152 9.95 -1.84 -18.36
C ARG A 152 9.03 -3.03 -18.10
N LEU A 153 7.73 -2.80 -18.20
CA LEU A 153 6.71 -3.80 -17.88
C LEU A 153 5.77 -4.03 -19.06
N PHE A 154 5.78 -5.26 -19.59
CA PHE A 154 5.00 -5.64 -20.77
C PHE A 154 3.48 -5.49 -20.57
N ASN A 155 2.98 -5.56 -19.32
CA ASN A 155 1.54 -5.47 -19.00
C ASN A 155 1.20 -4.32 -18.03
N ALA A 156 2.13 -3.40 -17.80
CA ALA A 156 1.86 -2.23 -16.98
C ALA A 156 2.19 -0.91 -17.70
N ILE A 157 1.54 0.15 -17.24
CA ILE A 157 1.70 1.51 -17.73
C ILE A 157 1.96 2.41 -16.53
N ASN A 158 3.03 3.18 -16.58
CA ASN A 158 3.41 4.08 -15.49
C ASN A 158 2.73 5.44 -15.74
N VAL A 159 2.19 6.07 -14.70
CA VAL A 159 1.73 7.46 -14.80
C VAL A 159 2.92 8.40 -14.73
N VAL A 160 3.76 8.21 -13.73
CA VAL A 160 4.97 9.01 -13.53
C VAL A 160 6.23 8.12 -13.57
N THR A 161 7.28 8.62 -14.22
CA THR A 161 8.61 8.00 -14.26
C THR A 161 9.57 8.72 -13.33
N VAL A 162 10.12 7.96 -12.38
CA VAL A 162 11.14 8.42 -11.44
C VAL A 162 12.52 8.36 -12.12
N ASP A 163 13.24 9.47 -12.10
CA ASP A 163 14.62 9.57 -12.58
C ASP A 163 15.60 9.45 -11.40
N VAL A 164 16.18 8.26 -11.23
CA VAL A 164 17.16 7.97 -10.18
C VAL A 164 18.43 8.81 -10.33
N ALA A 165 18.86 9.09 -11.57
CA ALA A 165 20.07 9.86 -11.82
C ALA A 165 19.88 11.32 -11.39
N GLU A 166 18.71 11.90 -11.64
CA GLU A 166 18.34 13.22 -11.12
C GLU A 166 18.37 13.26 -9.58
N ARG A 167 17.81 12.25 -8.90
CA ARG A 167 17.85 12.16 -7.42
C ARG A 167 19.28 12.11 -6.88
N ALA A 168 20.11 11.25 -7.46
CA ALA A 168 21.52 11.14 -7.08
C ALA A 168 22.30 12.45 -7.35
N ARG A 169 21.97 13.16 -8.44
CA ARG A 169 22.56 14.48 -8.75
C ARG A 169 22.21 15.54 -7.71
N ARG A 170 20.95 15.60 -7.25
CA ARG A 170 20.53 16.53 -6.18
C ARG A 170 21.21 16.24 -4.86
N LEU A 171 21.29 14.97 -4.46
CA LEU A 171 22.04 14.56 -3.27
C LEU A 171 23.53 14.93 -3.41
N THR A 172 24.12 14.68 -4.58
CA THR A 172 25.50 15.07 -4.89
C THR A 172 25.72 16.59 -4.78
N ALA A 173 24.79 17.40 -5.31
CA ALA A 173 24.85 18.85 -5.22
C ALA A 173 24.81 19.32 -3.75
N PHE A 174 23.96 18.70 -2.93
CA PHE A 174 23.87 18.99 -1.51
C PHE A 174 25.14 18.64 -0.73
N LEU A 175 25.69 17.44 -0.95
CA LEU A 175 26.93 17.02 -0.27
C LEU A 175 28.12 17.91 -0.64
N LYS A 176 28.19 18.36 -1.90
CA LYS A 176 29.20 19.35 -2.32
C LYS A 176 29.03 20.70 -1.64
N TYR A 177 27.79 21.16 -1.49
CA TYR A 177 27.51 22.39 -0.75
C TYR A 177 28.02 22.31 0.69
N LEU A 178 27.81 21.17 1.36
CA LEU A 178 28.36 20.93 2.69
C LEU A 178 29.88 20.74 2.71
N ASN A 179 30.55 20.74 1.55
CA ASN A 179 31.97 20.42 1.40
C ASN A 179 32.31 19.00 1.89
N TRP A 180 31.34 18.08 1.85
CA TRP A 180 31.49 16.69 2.26
C TRP A 180 32.12 15.88 1.12
N HIS A 181 33.41 15.61 1.25
CA HIS A 181 34.17 14.79 0.33
C HIS A 181 34.34 13.36 0.83
N SER A 182 34.07 13.12 2.12
CA SER A 182 34.18 11.80 2.74
C SER A 182 33.06 11.56 3.75
N PHE A 183 32.45 10.38 3.66
CA PHE A 183 31.34 9.95 4.50
C PHE A 183 31.18 8.43 4.47
N ILE A 184 30.45 7.91 5.45
CA ILE A 184 29.92 6.54 5.48
C ILE A 184 28.58 6.55 4.77
N LEU A 185 28.38 5.64 3.83
CA LEU A 185 27.12 5.51 3.09
C LEU A 185 26.31 4.34 3.65
N ILE A 186 25.08 4.61 4.06
CA ILE A 186 24.10 3.62 4.50
C ILE A 186 22.92 3.69 3.53
N PHE A 187 22.47 2.55 3.01
CA PHE A 187 21.26 2.53 2.19
C PHE A 187 20.46 1.24 2.38
N THR A 188 19.15 1.33 2.18
CA THR A 188 18.24 0.18 2.22
C THR A 188 18.32 -0.64 0.94
N SER A 189 18.08 -1.95 1.05
CA SER A 189 18.23 -2.90 -0.05
C SER A 189 17.16 -2.80 -1.12
N ASP A 190 16.18 -1.91 -0.94
CA ASP A 190 15.16 -1.62 -1.94
C ASP A 190 15.81 -1.10 -3.23
N GLY A 191 15.11 -1.33 -4.34
CA GLY A 191 15.67 -1.09 -5.65
C GLY A 191 16.02 0.39 -5.88
N VAL A 192 15.25 1.33 -5.35
CA VAL A 192 15.48 2.76 -5.65
C VAL A 192 16.63 3.31 -4.81
N SER A 193 16.62 3.09 -3.48
CA SER A 193 17.68 3.56 -2.59
C SER A 193 19.04 2.98 -2.98
N SER A 194 19.08 1.69 -3.34
CA SER A 194 20.30 1.06 -3.84
C SER A 194 20.79 1.64 -5.16
N ARG A 195 19.90 2.00 -6.09
CA ARG A 195 20.30 2.63 -7.37
C ARG A 195 20.74 4.09 -7.18
N ILE A 196 20.13 4.85 -6.26
CA ILE A 196 20.64 6.19 -5.88
C ILE A 196 22.03 6.04 -5.27
N ALA A 197 22.22 5.08 -4.35
CA ALA A 197 23.51 4.80 -3.76
C ALA A 197 24.56 4.48 -4.83
N ILE A 198 24.29 3.52 -5.72
CA ILE A 198 25.19 3.17 -6.83
C ILE A 198 25.49 4.40 -7.70
N SER A 199 24.47 5.18 -8.09
CA SER A 199 24.67 6.39 -8.90
C SER A 199 25.49 7.47 -8.17
N LEU A 200 25.44 7.52 -6.84
CA LEU A 200 26.29 8.39 -6.03
C LEU A 200 27.75 7.89 -6.00
N LEU A 201 27.94 6.57 -5.90
CA LEU A 201 29.25 5.91 -5.89
C LEU A 201 29.96 5.99 -7.25
N ASP A 202 29.21 5.96 -8.35
CA ASP A 202 29.73 6.10 -9.71
C ASP A 202 30.21 7.54 -10.00
N SER A 203 29.95 8.49 -9.11
CA SER A 203 30.49 9.84 -9.27
C SER A 203 31.93 9.89 -8.75
N ASP A 204 32.89 10.21 -9.63
CA ASP A 204 34.33 10.37 -9.31
C ASP A 204 34.63 11.51 -8.29
N LYS A 205 33.62 12.02 -7.60
CA LYS A 205 33.64 13.27 -6.84
C LYS A 205 33.66 13.05 -5.32
N PHE A 206 33.44 11.83 -4.84
CA PHE A 206 33.41 11.51 -3.41
C PHE A 206 34.40 10.41 -3.06
N CYS A 207 34.93 10.48 -1.84
CA CYS A 207 35.83 9.48 -1.28
C CYS A 207 35.12 8.78 -0.12
N LEU A 208 34.69 7.54 -0.33
CA LEU A 208 34.09 6.75 0.72
C LEU A 208 35.13 6.44 1.79
N THR A 209 34.83 6.77 3.05
CA THR A 209 35.70 6.47 4.20
C THR A 209 35.57 5.01 4.64
N ASP A 210 35.84 4.09 3.71
CA ASP A 210 35.96 2.64 3.94
C ASP A 210 34.69 1.86 4.29
N SER A 211 33.49 2.44 4.28
CA SER A 211 32.28 1.63 4.54
C SER A 211 31.02 2.10 3.84
N VAL A 212 30.53 1.18 3.01
CA VAL A 212 29.20 1.20 2.42
C VAL A 212 28.41 0.10 3.11
N LEU A 213 27.35 0.47 3.82
CA LEU A 213 26.48 -0.48 4.49
C LEU A 213 25.13 -0.57 3.77
N ARG A 214 24.84 -1.77 3.28
CA ARG A 214 23.51 -2.13 2.81
C ARG A 214 22.69 -2.70 3.97
N LEU A 215 21.60 -2.03 4.31
CA LEU A 215 20.60 -2.52 5.26
C LEU A 215 19.51 -3.30 4.51
N PRO A 216 19.01 -4.43 5.03
CA PRO A 216 17.82 -5.05 4.47
C PRO A 216 16.62 -4.11 4.61
N SER A 217 15.61 -4.20 3.74
CA SER A 217 14.34 -3.48 3.93
C SER A 217 13.57 -4.05 5.13
N PHE A 218 12.80 -3.23 5.85
CA PHE A 218 12.09 -3.66 7.06
C PHE A 218 11.03 -4.70 6.71
N GLY A 219 11.01 -5.82 7.45
CA GLY A 219 10.18 -7.00 7.16
C GLY A 219 10.98 -8.27 6.81
N SER A 220 12.24 -8.14 6.38
CA SER A 220 13.08 -9.30 6.02
C SER A 220 14.23 -9.61 7.00
N GLY A 221 14.65 -8.68 7.85
CA GLY A 221 15.77 -8.99 8.75
C GLY A 221 16.49 -7.89 9.53
N LEU A 222 15.96 -6.68 9.73
CA LEU A 222 16.69 -5.64 10.51
C LEU A 222 17.00 -6.01 11.98
N LYS A 223 16.42 -7.09 12.50
CA LYS A 223 16.86 -7.70 13.77
C LYS A 223 18.22 -8.40 13.66
N ASP A 224 18.86 -8.41 12.48
CA ASP A 224 20.20 -8.95 12.30
C ASP A 224 21.24 -8.11 13.04
N ARG A 225 21.48 -8.52 14.29
CA ARG A 225 22.54 -7.98 15.15
C ARG A 225 23.91 -7.96 14.45
N ALA A 226 24.17 -8.82 13.46
CA ALA A 226 25.43 -8.83 12.76
C ALA A 226 25.60 -7.62 11.85
N ALA A 227 24.57 -7.21 11.10
CA ALA A 227 24.59 -5.99 10.28
C ALA A 227 24.89 -4.75 11.13
N ILE A 228 24.27 -4.68 12.30
CA ILE A 228 24.40 -3.55 13.24
C ILE A 228 25.76 -3.55 13.92
N ASN A 229 26.26 -4.70 14.35
CA ASN A 229 27.60 -4.78 14.94
C ASN A 229 28.70 -4.49 13.93
N ARG A 230 28.45 -4.73 12.63
CA ARG A 230 29.33 -4.26 11.55
C ARG A 230 29.29 -2.73 11.44
N LEU A 231 28.09 -2.16 11.44
CA LEU A 231 27.89 -0.72 11.41
C LEU A 231 28.55 -0.02 12.61
N ARG A 232 28.38 -0.55 13.82
CA ARG A 232 28.98 0.02 15.03
C ARG A 232 30.51 0.04 14.93
N ARG A 233 31.14 -1.09 14.58
CA ARG A 233 32.60 -1.15 14.44
C ARG A 233 33.12 -0.16 13.40
N THR A 234 32.44 -0.11 12.26
CA THR A 234 32.71 0.84 11.18
C THR A 234 32.73 2.29 11.68
N VAL A 235 31.72 2.67 12.47
CA VAL A 235 31.61 4.03 13.01
C VAL A 235 32.62 4.28 14.13
N GLU A 236 32.86 3.31 15.00
CA GLU A 236 33.85 3.40 16.10
C GLU A 236 35.30 3.50 15.60
N GLU A 237 35.62 2.87 14.48
CA GLU A 237 36.95 2.87 13.87
C GLU A 237 37.25 4.17 13.08
N ALA A 238 36.22 4.91 12.70
CA ALA A 238 36.36 6.09 11.86
C ALA A 238 36.59 7.38 12.70
N ASN A 239 37.58 8.18 12.28
CA ASN A 239 37.89 9.48 12.88
C ASN A 239 37.27 10.61 12.04
N ASP A 240 36.38 11.43 12.62
CA ASP A 240 35.55 12.45 11.94
C ASP A 240 34.48 11.82 11.03
N VAL A 241 33.40 11.33 11.65
CA VAL A 241 32.37 10.52 10.98
C VAL A 241 31.21 11.39 10.52
N ARG A 242 30.99 11.37 9.21
CA ARG A 242 29.78 11.89 8.55
C ARG A 242 29.03 10.72 7.95
N ILE A 243 27.72 10.74 8.08
CA ILE A 243 26.88 9.60 7.67
C ILE A 243 25.82 10.09 6.70
N VAL A 244 25.80 9.48 5.52
CA VAL A 244 24.76 9.65 4.52
C VAL A 244 23.87 8.42 4.55
N ILE A 245 22.58 8.61 4.79
CA ILE A 245 21.58 7.54 4.86
C ILE A 245 20.61 7.76 3.71
N ILE A 246 20.43 6.76 2.84
CA ILE A 246 19.45 6.77 1.76
C ILE A 246 18.42 5.69 2.07
N THR A 247 17.19 6.10 2.33
CA THR A 247 16.13 5.15 2.70
C THR A 247 14.77 5.61 2.23
N ASP A 248 13.96 4.65 1.80
CA ASP A 248 12.54 4.82 1.54
C ASP A 248 11.66 4.24 2.67
N ASP A 249 12.29 3.75 3.74
CA ASP A 249 11.65 3.01 4.83
C ASP A 249 11.79 3.77 6.16
N ALA A 250 10.66 4.28 6.66
CA ALA A 250 10.60 4.99 7.94
C ALA A 250 11.00 4.10 9.12
N ASN A 251 10.77 2.78 9.03
CA ASN A 251 11.11 1.85 10.10
C ASN A 251 12.61 1.63 10.22
N VAL A 252 13.34 1.77 9.11
CA VAL A 252 14.80 1.76 9.13
C VAL A 252 15.32 2.96 9.89
N MET A 253 14.68 4.13 9.72
CA MET A 253 15.02 5.32 10.49
C MET A 253 14.68 5.17 11.97
N ASP A 254 13.48 4.69 12.33
CA ASP A 254 13.10 4.46 13.74
C ASP A 254 14.09 3.50 14.41
N TYR A 255 14.44 2.42 13.72
CA TYR A 255 15.41 1.45 14.22
C TYR A 255 16.82 2.05 14.36
N PHE A 256 17.23 2.83 13.36
CA PHE A 256 18.52 3.50 13.37
C PHE A 256 18.60 4.52 14.51
N THR A 257 17.56 5.34 14.72
CA THR A 257 17.51 6.32 15.80
C THR A 257 17.60 5.66 17.16
N ASP A 258 16.78 4.62 17.41
CA ASP A 258 16.79 3.87 18.67
C ASP A 258 18.17 3.29 18.97
N TYR A 259 18.84 2.74 17.96
CA TYR A 259 20.14 2.12 18.13
C TYR A 259 21.29 3.13 18.34
N VAL A 260 21.27 4.22 17.56
CA VAL A 260 22.31 5.26 17.58
C VAL A 260 22.28 6.04 18.88
N GLU A 261 21.10 6.31 19.43
CA GLU A 261 20.93 7.04 20.69
C GLU A 261 21.70 6.45 21.86
N ASP A 262 21.66 5.13 22.00
CA ASP A 262 22.25 4.44 23.13
C ASP A 262 23.77 4.30 23.02
N ASN A 263 24.35 4.48 21.82
CA ASN A 263 25.69 3.97 21.54
C ASN A 263 26.63 4.97 20.86
N TRP A 264 26.12 6.03 20.22
CA TRP A 264 26.91 6.78 19.25
C TRP A 264 27.13 8.25 19.65
N GLY A 265 28.23 8.83 19.15
CA GLY A 265 28.67 10.18 19.44
C GLY A 265 27.89 11.27 18.70
N ASP A 266 28.36 12.51 18.83
CA ASP A 266 27.79 13.69 18.16
C ASP A 266 28.22 13.75 16.68
N TYR A 267 27.74 12.82 15.86
CA TYR A 267 28.03 12.78 14.42
C TYR A 267 27.12 13.71 13.61
N GLU A 268 27.54 14.07 12.40
CA GLU A 268 26.71 14.80 11.42
C GLU A 268 26.04 13.83 10.46
N TYR A 269 24.73 14.02 10.22
CA TYR A 269 23.92 13.11 9.42
C TYR A 269 23.23 13.85 8.28
N VAL A 270 23.27 13.27 7.09
CA VAL A 270 22.38 13.61 5.97
C VAL A 270 21.50 12.41 5.68
N VAL A 271 20.19 12.59 5.81
CA VAL A 271 19.19 11.57 5.49
C VAL A 271 18.49 11.97 4.21
N TYR A 272 18.63 11.17 3.16
CA TYR A 272 17.84 11.27 1.95
C TYR A 272 16.60 10.36 2.08
N ALA A 273 15.45 10.99 2.26
CA ALA A 273 14.15 10.38 2.44
C ALA A 273 13.37 10.43 1.12
N GLU A 274 13.20 9.28 0.47
CA GLU A 274 12.48 9.21 -0.82
C GLU A 274 10.96 9.42 -0.69
N LYS A 275 10.40 9.15 0.49
CA LYS A 275 8.97 9.24 0.79
C LYS A 275 8.71 10.36 1.80
N SER A 276 7.52 10.94 1.72
CA SER A 276 7.10 11.89 2.75
C SER A 276 6.80 11.16 4.06
N GLY A 277 7.05 11.81 5.20
CA GLY A 277 6.71 11.21 6.48
C GLY A 277 7.64 10.08 6.90
N ILE A 278 8.85 10.00 6.34
CA ILE A 278 9.97 9.50 7.14
C ILE A 278 10.13 10.55 8.25
N LEU A 279 9.81 10.17 9.49
CA LEU A 279 9.73 11.06 10.66
C LEU A 279 11.02 10.92 11.50
N PRO A 280 12.19 11.42 11.07
CA PRO A 280 13.43 11.29 11.84
C PRO A 280 13.39 11.98 13.21
N TRP A 281 12.30 12.69 13.54
CA TRP A 281 12.11 13.35 14.82
C TRP A 281 11.47 12.50 15.91
N ARG A 282 11.14 11.23 15.64
CA ARG A 282 10.73 10.28 16.70
C ARG A 282 11.88 9.93 17.64
N GLY A 283 13.11 10.08 17.18
CA GLY A 283 14.31 9.91 17.98
C GLY A 283 14.58 11.07 18.96
N SER A 284 15.44 10.80 19.92
CA SER A 284 16.09 11.71 20.85
C SER A 284 16.40 13.06 20.23
N LYS A 285 16.14 14.09 21.05
CA LYS A 285 16.49 15.48 20.76
C LYS A 285 17.96 15.63 20.33
N LYS A 286 18.85 14.76 20.80
CA LYS A 286 20.29 14.82 20.56
C LYS A 286 20.65 14.43 19.13
N LEU A 287 20.22 13.27 18.65
CA LEU A 287 20.51 12.79 17.29
C LEU A 287 19.95 13.75 16.24
N ALA A 288 18.71 14.18 16.46
CA ALA A 288 18.01 15.06 15.56
C ALA A 288 18.59 16.50 15.48
N GLN A 289 19.44 16.93 16.43
CA GLN A 289 20.11 18.24 16.35
C GLN A 289 21.18 18.29 15.25
N ASN A 290 21.81 17.16 14.93
CA ASN A 290 22.88 17.08 13.95
C ASN A 290 22.43 16.43 12.62
N MET A 291 21.12 16.32 12.44
CA MET A 291 20.53 15.66 11.28
C MET A 291 19.94 16.68 10.32
N ILE A 292 20.34 16.58 9.05
CA ILE A 292 19.70 17.24 7.93
C ILE A 292 18.92 16.20 7.15
N VAL A 293 17.66 16.52 6.82
CA VAL A 293 16.77 15.61 6.10
C VAL A 293 16.45 16.24 4.75
N LEU A 294 16.71 15.49 3.70
CA LEU A 294 16.37 15.81 2.33
C LEU A 294 15.13 14.99 1.99
N GLN A 295 14.00 15.65 1.75
CA GLN A 295 12.75 14.96 1.47
C GLN A 295 12.18 15.40 0.13
N GLU A 296 11.79 14.44 -0.71
CA GLU A 296 11.10 14.75 -1.96
C GLU A 296 9.67 15.22 -1.71
N VAL A 297 9.29 16.28 -2.42
CA VAL A 297 7.94 16.86 -2.39
C VAL A 297 7.46 17.05 -3.83
N PRO A 298 6.24 16.61 -4.17
CA PRO A 298 5.70 16.78 -5.52
C PRO A 298 5.48 18.27 -5.83
N ARG A 299 5.86 18.71 -7.03
CA ARG A 299 5.51 20.04 -7.58
C ARG A 299 4.22 20.03 -8.40
N LEU A 300 3.81 18.85 -8.83
CA LEU A 300 2.62 18.67 -9.64
C LEU A 300 1.38 19.24 -8.92
N PRO A 301 0.53 20.03 -9.60
CA PRO A 301 -0.64 20.60 -8.98
C PRO A 301 -1.54 19.48 -8.46
N MET A 302 -1.89 19.59 -7.17
CA MET A 302 -2.87 18.74 -6.57
C MET A 302 -4.26 19.27 -6.88
N VAL A 303 -5.09 18.41 -7.48
CA VAL A 303 -6.56 18.59 -7.70
C VAL A 303 -7.29 19.07 -6.45
N MET A 304 -6.69 18.78 -5.30
CA MET A 304 -7.15 19.15 -4.00
C MET A 304 -6.18 20.17 -3.41
N ASN A 305 -6.38 21.45 -3.76
CA ASN A 305 -5.70 22.55 -3.07
C ASN A 305 -5.86 22.47 -1.53
N ASP A 306 -6.95 21.83 -1.09
CA ASP A 306 -7.28 21.58 0.31
C ASP A 306 -7.01 20.13 0.75
N PHE A 307 -6.13 19.37 0.06
CA PHE A 307 -5.87 17.96 0.41
C PHE A 307 -5.47 17.80 1.87
N GLU A 308 -4.64 18.71 2.38
CA GLU A 308 -4.24 18.67 3.78
C GLU A 308 -5.44 18.81 4.73
N ASP A 309 -6.44 19.64 4.39
CA ASP A 309 -7.66 19.79 5.18
C ASP A 309 -8.55 18.55 5.08
N VAL A 310 -8.70 18.00 3.88
CA VAL A 310 -9.42 16.73 3.66
C VAL A 310 -8.76 15.60 4.47
N LEU A 311 -7.43 15.52 4.44
CA LEU A 311 -6.66 14.55 5.20
C LEU A 311 -6.84 14.76 6.71
N ARG A 312 -6.70 16.00 7.20
CA ARG A 312 -6.89 16.35 8.62
C ARG A 312 -8.28 15.95 9.13
N ASN A 313 -9.30 16.09 8.30
CA ASN A 313 -10.68 15.77 8.64
C ASN A 313 -11.04 14.28 8.44
N SER A 314 -10.13 13.48 7.88
CA SER A 314 -10.33 12.04 7.68
C SER A 314 -10.28 11.28 9.00
N THR A 315 -11.26 10.40 9.23
CA THR A 315 -11.27 9.48 10.38
C THR A 315 -10.05 8.56 10.39
N LEU A 316 -9.59 8.14 9.21
CA LEU A 316 -8.43 7.26 9.05
C LEU A 316 -7.12 7.98 9.43
N TRP A 317 -7.01 9.27 9.10
CA TRP A 317 -5.90 10.10 9.57
C TRP A 317 -5.93 10.29 11.09
N GLY A 318 -7.13 10.48 11.65
CA GLY A 318 -7.36 10.50 13.09
C GLY A 318 -6.98 9.19 13.79
N GLU A 319 -7.10 8.04 13.14
CA GLU A 319 -6.66 6.74 13.65
C GLU A 319 -5.13 6.61 13.59
N PHE A 320 -4.54 6.91 12.44
CA PHE A 320 -3.09 6.91 12.25
C PHE A 320 -2.38 7.80 13.29
N THR A 321 -2.85 9.02 13.49
CA THR A 321 -2.27 9.96 14.47
C THR A 321 -2.42 9.51 15.92
N ARG A 322 -3.40 8.66 16.25
CA ARG A 322 -3.55 8.08 17.60
C ARG A 322 -2.59 6.91 17.83
N THR A 323 -2.35 6.11 16.81
CA THR A 323 -1.40 4.98 16.90
C THR A 323 0.06 5.43 16.85
N GLU A 324 0.29 6.62 16.30
CA GLU A 324 1.60 7.22 16.14
C GLU A 324 1.74 8.53 16.95
N PRO A 325 1.76 8.45 18.29
CA PRO A 325 1.87 9.64 19.13
C PRO A 325 3.19 10.34 18.87
N CYS A 326 3.11 11.59 18.42
CA CYS A 326 4.29 12.44 18.24
C CYS A 326 4.32 13.52 19.31
N GLU A 327 5.34 13.49 20.16
CA GLU A 327 5.63 14.60 21.07
C GLU A 327 6.15 15.81 20.28
N GLY A 328 5.38 16.90 20.26
CA GLY A 328 5.78 18.15 19.61
C GLY A 328 5.31 18.34 18.16
N CYS A 329 4.55 17.40 17.58
CA CYS A 329 4.01 17.55 16.22
C CYS A 329 2.86 18.57 16.07
N GLY A 330 2.53 19.35 17.12
CA GLY A 330 1.43 20.33 17.06
C GLY A 330 1.60 21.40 15.96
N SER A 331 2.81 21.60 15.45
CA SER A 331 3.14 22.51 14.34
C SER A 331 3.39 21.79 13.00
N PHE A 332 3.42 20.46 12.96
CA PHE A 332 3.75 19.71 11.75
C PHE A 332 2.58 19.74 10.77
N LYS A 333 2.76 20.42 9.63
CA LYS A 333 1.83 20.35 8.52
C LYS A 333 2.11 19.06 7.74
N PRO A 334 1.20 18.08 7.72
CA PRO A 334 1.42 16.85 6.98
C PRO A 334 1.55 17.17 5.49
N ARG A 335 2.74 16.96 4.95
CA ARG A 335 2.97 17.05 3.50
C ARG A 335 2.41 15.82 2.81
N ALA A 336 1.92 16.02 1.60
CA ALA A 336 1.47 14.93 0.74
C ALA A 336 2.68 14.10 0.28
N ASP A 337 2.52 12.79 0.28
CA ASP A 337 3.50 11.88 -0.26
C ASP A 337 3.67 12.08 -1.76
N PRO A 338 4.92 12.00 -2.29
CA PRO A 338 5.17 12.13 -3.72
C PRO A 338 4.34 11.19 -4.59
N THR A 339 3.87 10.07 -4.03
CA THR A 339 3.03 9.10 -4.73
C THR A 339 1.55 9.49 -4.79
N VAL A 340 1.07 10.39 -3.92
CA VAL A 340 -0.35 10.81 -3.86
C VAL A 340 -0.81 11.38 -5.20
N VAL A 341 -0.06 12.33 -5.77
CA VAL A 341 -0.44 12.98 -7.04
C VAL A 341 -0.52 11.98 -8.19
N PRO A 342 0.47 11.09 -8.41
CA PRO A 342 0.36 10.02 -9.39
C PRO A 342 -0.88 9.12 -9.24
N TYR A 343 -1.33 8.81 -8.01
CA TYR A 343 -2.56 8.06 -7.78
C TYR A 343 -3.81 8.84 -8.21
N VAL A 344 -3.85 10.14 -7.93
CA VAL A 344 -4.95 11.01 -8.40
C VAL A 344 -4.96 11.08 -9.93
N TYR A 345 -3.81 11.33 -10.55
CA TYR A 345 -3.68 11.38 -12.01
C TYR A 345 -4.10 10.07 -12.68
N SER A 346 -3.78 8.93 -12.06
CA SER A 346 -4.22 7.62 -12.52
C SER A 346 -5.75 7.53 -12.66
N LEU A 347 -6.51 8.05 -11.70
CA LEU A 347 -7.98 8.06 -11.75
C LEU A 347 -8.52 8.93 -12.89
N HIS A 348 -7.98 10.13 -13.05
CA HIS A 348 -8.39 11.04 -14.13
C HIS A 348 -8.09 10.43 -15.51
N LEU A 349 -6.90 9.85 -15.68
CA LEU A 349 -6.50 9.16 -16.90
C LEU A 349 -7.38 7.94 -17.18
N LEU A 350 -7.62 7.07 -16.20
CA LEU A 350 -8.48 5.89 -16.35
C LEU A 350 -9.92 6.28 -16.70
N SER A 351 -10.45 7.31 -16.06
CA SER A 351 -11.79 7.84 -16.36
C SER A 351 -11.88 8.39 -17.79
N ARG A 352 -10.87 9.13 -18.23
CA ARG A 352 -10.81 9.66 -19.60
C ARG A 352 -10.65 8.55 -20.63
N ALA A 353 -9.83 7.55 -20.34
CA ALA A 353 -9.64 6.37 -21.17
C ALA A 353 -10.95 5.59 -21.31
N LEU A 354 -11.67 5.37 -20.21
CA LEU A 354 -13.00 4.73 -20.21
C LEU A 354 -13.98 5.51 -21.08
N LYS A 355 -14.11 6.83 -20.90
CA LYS A 355 -14.97 7.69 -21.75
C LYS A 355 -14.62 7.53 -23.23
N THR A 356 -13.33 7.51 -23.57
CA THR A 356 -12.84 7.37 -24.95
C THR A 356 -13.18 5.99 -25.52
N ALA A 357 -12.92 4.93 -24.75
CA ALA A 357 -13.23 3.56 -25.12
C ALA A 357 -14.73 3.34 -25.33
N THR A 358 -15.58 3.85 -24.42
CA THR A 358 -17.04 3.79 -24.57
C THR A 358 -17.51 4.53 -25.82
N ARG A 359 -16.97 5.72 -26.11
CA ARG A 359 -17.31 6.44 -27.35
C ARG A 359 -16.92 5.68 -28.60
N ARG A 360 -15.73 5.08 -28.61
CA ARG A 360 -15.21 4.32 -29.77
C ARG A 360 -15.97 3.02 -30.00
N LYS A 361 -16.29 2.26 -28.95
CA LYS A 361 -16.92 0.93 -29.06
C LYS A 361 -18.44 0.93 -29.01
N CYS A 362 -19.04 1.85 -28.25
CA CYS A 362 -20.46 1.81 -27.91
C CYS A 362 -21.25 3.02 -28.43
N GLY A 363 -20.58 4.01 -29.04
CA GLY A 363 -21.23 5.25 -29.46
C GLY A 363 -21.60 6.15 -28.28
N LYS A 364 -22.88 6.45 -28.07
CA LYS A 364 -23.33 7.33 -26.98
C LYS A 364 -23.91 6.52 -25.81
N GLY A 365 -23.13 6.44 -24.73
CA GLY A 365 -23.68 6.59 -23.38
C GLY A 365 -23.75 5.38 -22.45
N LEU A 366 -23.35 4.17 -22.86
CA LEU A 366 -23.36 3.00 -21.95
C LEU A 366 -22.23 2.02 -22.30
N ILE A 367 -21.80 1.25 -21.30
CA ILE A 367 -20.87 0.13 -21.49
C ILE A 367 -21.61 -1.00 -22.22
N CYS A 368 -21.15 -1.32 -23.42
CA CYS A 368 -21.69 -2.35 -24.30
C CYS A 368 -20.79 -3.60 -24.34
N ASP A 369 -21.28 -4.69 -24.93
CA ASP A 369 -20.53 -5.95 -25.04
C ASP A 369 -19.23 -5.79 -25.84
N ALA A 370 -19.22 -4.97 -26.89
CA ALA A 370 -18.01 -4.67 -27.66
C ALA A 370 -16.89 -3.98 -26.83
N LEU A 371 -17.25 -3.27 -25.75
CA LEU A 371 -16.28 -2.72 -24.81
C LEU A 371 -15.85 -3.78 -23.77
N ARG A 372 -16.77 -4.65 -23.35
CA ARG A 372 -16.47 -5.75 -22.41
C ARG A 372 -15.55 -6.80 -23.01
N GLU A 373 -15.66 -7.02 -24.32
CA GLU A 373 -14.85 -7.95 -25.11
C GLU A 373 -13.60 -7.29 -25.70
N MET A 374 -13.30 -6.03 -25.35
CA MET A 374 -12.13 -5.32 -25.83
C MET A 374 -10.84 -6.07 -25.45
N PRO A 375 -9.96 -6.39 -26.42
CA PRO A 375 -8.69 -7.03 -26.13
C PRO A 375 -7.81 -6.15 -25.22
N PRO A 376 -7.03 -6.73 -24.29
CA PRO A 376 -6.14 -5.98 -23.40
C PRO A 376 -5.15 -5.08 -24.15
N ALA A 377 -4.65 -5.50 -25.31
CA ALA A 377 -3.76 -4.69 -26.15
C ALA A 377 -4.43 -3.42 -26.70
N GLU A 378 -5.72 -3.50 -27.04
CA GLU A 378 -6.48 -2.33 -27.50
C GLU A 378 -6.80 -1.38 -26.34
N TRP A 379 -7.17 -1.93 -25.17
CA TRP A 379 -7.35 -1.13 -23.95
C TRP A 379 -6.06 -0.42 -23.55
N ARG A 380 -4.92 -1.11 -23.62
CA ARG A 380 -3.59 -0.54 -23.41
C ARG A 380 -3.29 0.60 -24.38
N ALA A 381 -3.55 0.43 -25.67
CA ALA A 381 -3.35 1.50 -26.66
C ALA A 381 -4.21 2.74 -26.34
N ILE A 382 -5.46 2.54 -25.88
CA ILE A 382 -6.31 3.67 -25.45
C ILE A 382 -5.72 4.36 -24.22
N LEU A 383 -5.20 3.60 -23.25
CA LEU A 383 -4.53 4.19 -22.08
C LEU A 383 -3.31 5.01 -22.52
N GLU A 384 -2.42 4.46 -23.34
CA GLU A 384 -1.20 5.14 -23.80
C GLU A 384 -1.51 6.43 -24.58
N ASP A 385 -2.59 6.46 -25.36
CA ASP A 385 -3.06 7.66 -26.08
C ASP A 385 -3.83 8.67 -25.19
N THR A 386 -4.15 8.31 -23.94
CA THR A 386 -5.02 9.12 -23.10
C THR A 386 -4.28 10.32 -22.51
N VAL A 387 -4.89 11.47 -22.74
CA VAL A 387 -4.50 12.75 -22.15
C VAL A 387 -5.72 13.37 -21.48
N THR A 388 -5.51 13.95 -20.31
CA THR A 388 -6.52 14.72 -19.56
C THR A 388 -5.94 16.03 -19.08
N VAL A 389 -6.81 16.94 -18.62
CA VAL A 389 -6.41 18.19 -17.96
C VAL A 389 -6.86 18.12 -16.52
N VAL A 390 -5.99 18.52 -15.61
CA VAL A 390 -6.18 18.52 -14.16
C VAL A 390 -5.56 19.81 -13.63
N ASP A 391 -6.37 20.72 -13.08
CA ASP A 391 -5.94 22.05 -12.63
C ASP A 391 -5.03 22.77 -13.64
N ASP A 392 -5.54 22.94 -14.86
CA ASP A 392 -4.85 23.54 -16.01
C ASP A 392 -3.59 22.79 -16.49
N SER A 393 -3.20 21.70 -15.82
CA SER A 393 -2.05 20.89 -16.19
C SER A 393 -2.46 19.73 -17.07
N ARG A 394 -1.72 19.57 -18.17
CA ARG A 394 -1.91 18.46 -19.10
C ARG A 394 -1.27 17.21 -18.52
N VAL A 395 -2.08 16.19 -18.25
CA VAL A 395 -1.66 14.92 -17.66
C VAL A 395 -1.74 13.81 -18.70
N SER A 396 -0.70 12.99 -18.77
CA SER A 396 -0.61 11.77 -19.60
C SER A 396 0.13 10.67 -18.86
N PHE A 397 0.18 9.46 -19.42
CA PHE A 397 1.07 8.42 -18.92
C PHE A 397 2.54 8.75 -19.25
N TYR A 398 3.45 8.16 -18.48
CA TYR A 398 4.91 8.33 -18.57
C TYR A 398 5.39 9.78 -18.43
N MET A 399 4.72 10.57 -17.60
CA MET A 399 5.21 11.91 -17.25
C MET A 399 6.48 11.82 -16.41
N PRO A 400 7.47 12.71 -16.60
CA PRO A 400 8.57 12.82 -15.66
C PRO A 400 8.05 13.24 -14.27
N THR A 401 8.65 12.74 -13.20
CA THR A 401 8.36 13.26 -11.86
C THR A 401 8.85 14.70 -11.76
N GLU A 402 7.94 15.66 -11.62
CA GLU A 402 8.29 17.01 -11.17
C GLU A 402 8.24 17.04 -9.63
N SER A 403 9.41 16.92 -9.01
CA SER A 403 9.59 17.05 -7.56
C SER A 403 10.69 18.05 -7.23
N VAL A 404 10.61 18.65 -6.05
CA VAL A 404 11.72 19.32 -5.37
C VAL A 404 12.19 18.50 -4.20
N VAL A 405 13.42 18.73 -3.77
CA VAL A 405 13.92 18.21 -2.50
C VAL A 405 13.86 19.33 -1.49
N GLU A 406 12.94 19.26 -0.54
CA GLU A 406 12.92 20.16 0.61
C GLU A 406 14.01 19.74 1.61
N ILE A 407 14.73 20.73 2.14
CA ILE A 407 15.79 20.56 3.14
C ILE A 407 15.21 20.91 4.50
N TYR A 408 15.25 19.95 5.41
CA TYR A 408 14.78 20.10 6.78
C TYR A 408 15.96 20.07 7.76
N ALA A 409 15.91 20.96 8.74
CA ALA A 409 16.82 20.95 9.88
C ALA A 409 16.04 21.19 11.18
N ARG A 410 16.59 20.75 12.31
CA ARG A 410 15.95 20.92 13.62
C ARG A 410 16.13 22.35 14.15
N GLY A 411 15.02 23.08 14.24
CA GLY A 411 14.88 24.34 14.99
C GLY A 411 14.38 24.14 16.42
N GLU A 412 14.00 25.23 17.09
CA GLU A 412 13.51 25.21 18.48
C GLU A 412 12.16 24.48 18.62
N ALA A 413 11.29 24.62 17.62
CA ALA A 413 9.94 24.05 17.62
C ALA A 413 9.85 22.65 16.97
N GLY A 414 10.95 22.11 16.44
CA GLY A 414 10.97 20.86 15.67
C GLY A 414 11.73 21.01 14.36
N PHE A 415 11.54 20.08 13.42
CA PHE A 415 12.10 20.23 12.08
C PHE A 415 11.35 21.30 11.29
N GLU A 416 12.10 22.18 10.65
CA GLU A 416 11.59 23.23 9.78
C GLU A 416 12.25 23.16 8.41
N VAL A 417 11.52 23.60 7.39
CA VAL A 417 12.06 23.72 6.03
C VAL A 417 13.02 24.90 6.00
N VAL A 418 14.30 24.63 5.81
CA VAL A 418 15.37 25.64 5.76
C VAL A 418 15.78 25.99 4.34
N GLY A 419 15.44 25.15 3.37
CA GLY A 419 15.70 25.41 1.96
C GLY A 419 15.11 24.34 1.05
N GLU A 420 15.42 24.45 -0.24
CA GLU A 420 15.00 23.55 -1.30
C GLU A 420 16.14 23.32 -2.27
N ILE A 421 16.16 22.17 -2.94
CA ILE A 421 17.04 21.88 -4.08
C ILE A 421 16.18 21.82 -5.34
N GLU A 422 16.45 22.75 -6.25
CA GLU A 422 15.82 22.86 -7.57
C GLU A 422 16.90 22.83 -8.64
N GLU A 423 16.84 21.85 -9.55
CA GLU A 423 17.79 21.75 -10.69
C GLU A 423 19.27 21.87 -10.26
N ASP A 424 19.64 21.16 -9.19
CA ASP A 424 20.98 21.19 -8.57
C ASP A 424 21.36 22.51 -7.86
N VAL A 425 20.46 23.50 -7.80
CA VAL A 425 20.62 24.76 -7.08
C VAL A 425 19.93 24.70 -5.73
N ILE A 426 20.63 25.12 -4.68
CA ILE A 426 20.05 25.21 -3.33
C ILE A 426 19.50 26.61 -3.10
N VAL A 427 18.21 26.69 -2.81
CA VAL A 427 17.48 27.93 -2.50
C VAL A 427 17.13 27.93 -1.02
N TYR A 428 17.72 28.85 -0.26
CA TYR A 428 17.47 28.95 1.19
C TYR A 428 16.24 29.80 1.51
N ARG A 429 15.46 29.33 2.49
CA ARG A 429 14.37 30.09 3.09
C ARG A 429 14.78 30.76 4.41
N SER A 430 15.85 30.29 5.06
CA SER A 430 16.38 30.87 6.30
C SER A 430 17.90 30.72 6.43
N ASP A 431 18.54 31.58 7.22
CA ASP A 431 19.99 31.58 7.50
C ASP A 431 20.45 30.39 8.40
N ALA A 432 19.55 29.48 8.78
CA ALA A 432 19.79 28.43 9.77
C ALA A 432 20.85 27.38 9.36
N VAL A 433 21.14 27.26 8.05
CA VAL A 433 22.06 26.23 7.51
C VAL A 433 23.54 26.63 7.61
N ASN A 434 23.87 27.83 8.09
CA ASN A 434 25.26 28.29 8.24
C ASN A 434 26.04 27.64 9.43
N ARG A 435 25.50 26.59 10.06
CA ARG A 435 26.08 25.99 11.28
C ARG A 435 27.03 24.80 11.04
N SER A 436 27.07 24.17 9.86
CA SER A 436 28.08 23.12 9.60
C SER A 436 29.43 23.76 9.24
N GLY A 437 30.42 23.52 10.09
CA GLY A 437 31.72 24.16 10.02
C GLY A 437 32.51 23.80 8.75
N ARG A 438 33.20 24.79 8.19
CA ARG A 438 34.22 24.59 7.14
C ARG A 438 35.37 23.73 7.69
N SER A 439 35.34 22.42 7.48
CA SER A 439 36.45 21.51 7.78
C SER A 439 37.27 21.17 6.52
N ARG A 440 38.58 20.94 6.71
CA ARG A 440 39.57 20.66 5.66
C ARG A 440 39.42 19.24 5.11
N ALA A 441 39.43 19.10 3.79
CA ALA A 441 39.42 17.81 3.09
C ALA A 441 40.65 16.96 3.47
N LYS A 442 40.43 15.70 3.84
CA LYS A 442 41.49 14.68 3.95
C LYS A 442 41.71 14.04 2.58
N GLN A 443 42.95 13.68 2.30
CA GLN A 443 43.36 13.04 1.05
C GLN A 443 42.97 11.55 1.08
N CYS A 444 42.36 11.08 -0.01
CA CYS A 444 41.69 9.79 -0.09
C CYS A 444 42.69 8.62 -0.15
N MET A 445 42.42 7.53 0.58
CA MET A 445 43.18 6.29 0.52
C MET A 445 42.21 5.09 0.47
N VAL A 446 41.44 4.93 -0.60
CA VAL A 446 40.71 3.68 -0.87
C VAL A 446 40.72 3.39 -2.37
N ASP A 447 41.17 2.19 -2.74
CA ASP A 447 41.05 1.65 -4.10
C ASP A 447 39.61 1.14 -4.33
N MET A 448 38.91 1.75 -5.29
CA MET A 448 37.52 1.43 -5.69
C MET A 448 37.30 0.01 -6.26
N TYR A 449 38.32 -0.86 -6.27
CA TYR A 449 38.34 -2.10 -7.07
C TYR A 449 37.86 -3.38 -6.37
N GLN A 450 37.26 -3.32 -5.18
CA GLN A 450 36.78 -4.54 -4.48
C GLN A 450 35.28 -4.58 -4.13
N PHE A 451 34.46 -3.65 -4.63
CA PHE A 451 33.01 -3.75 -4.48
C PHE A 451 32.42 -4.65 -5.58
N GLU A 452 32.59 -5.97 -5.44
CA GLU A 452 31.71 -6.91 -6.14
C GLU A 452 30.32 -6.79 -5.50
N LEU A 453 29.43 -5.99 -6.12
CA LEU A 453 28.01 -6.22 -5.94
C LEU A 453 27.79 -7.69 -6.32
N GLU A 454 27.33 -8.50 -5.38
CA GLU A 454 26.65 -9.76 -5.69
C GLU A 454 25.40 -9.41 -6.50
N THR A 455 25.58 -9.10 -7.79
CA THR A 455 24.51 -9.17 -8.76
C THR A 455 24.08 -10.62 -8.75
N GLU A 456 22.86 -10.90 -8.31
CA GLU A 456 22.21 -12.17 -8.61
C GLU A 456 22.17 -12.32 -10.13
N THR A 457 23.23 -12.89 -10.70
CA THR A 457 23.23 -13.38 -12.07
C THR A 457 22.18 -14.47 -12.11
N THR A 458 20.98 -14.09 -12.52
CA THR A 458 19.93 -15.00 -12.94
C THR A 458 20.48 -15.71 -14.17
N THR A 459 21.23 -16.77 -13.93
CA THR A 459 21.79 -17.60 -14.99
C THR A 459 20.60 -18.19 -15.71
N THR A 460 20.24 -17.60 -16.84
CA THR A 460 19.23 -18.14 -17.75
C THR A 460 19.90 -19.32 -18.43
N THR A 461 19.96 -20.45 -17.72
CA THR A 461 20.32 -21.72 -18.34
C THR A 461 19.24 -21.98 -19.37
N ALA A 462 19.59 -21.85 -20.65
CA ALA A 462 18.72 -22.22 -21.76
C ALA A 462 18.40 -23.72 -21.63
N ALA A 463 17.28 -24.02 -20.97
CA ALA A 463 16.75 -25.36 -20.90
C ALA A 463 16.26 -25.73 -22.30
N LYS A 464 16.98 -26.68 -22.90
CA LYS A 464 16.55 -27.48 -24.05
C LYS A 464 15.10 -27.93 -23.82
N PRO A 465 14.20 -27.84 -24.81
CA PRO A 465 12.80 -28.22 -24.62
C PRO A 465 12.74 -29.73 -24.44
N GLU A 466 12.60 -30.16 -23.19
CA GLU A 466 12.25 -31.54 -22.86
C GLU A 466 10.73 -31.61 -22.84
N GLU A 467 10.19 -32.29 -23.86
CA GLU A 467 8.77 -32.60 -24.02
C GLU A 467 8.31 -33.46 -22.83
N THR A 468 7.92 -32.80 -21.74
CA THR A 468 7.31 -33.46 -20.58
C THR A 468 5.82 -33.17 -20.61
N THR A 469 5.06 -34.11 -21.14
CA THR A 469 3.63 -34.23 -20.88
C THR A 469 3.43 -34.47 -19.37
N VAL A 470 3.09 -33.41 -18.63
CA VAL A 470 2.68 -33.51 -17.22
C VAL A 470 1.15 -33.49 -17.16
N PRO A 471 0.51 -34.49 -16.54
CA PRO A 471 -0.93 -34.54 -16.39
C PRO A 471 -1.40 -33.46 -15.40
N VAL A 472 -2.49 -32.80 -15.77
CA VAL A 472 -3.22 -31.85 -14.94
C VAL A 472 -3.90 -32.61 -13.80
N GLU A 473 -3.23 -32.71 -12.66
CA GLU A 473 -3.88 -32.89 -11.35
C GLU A 473 -2.92 -32.53 -10.21
N ARG A 474 -2.82 -31.24 -9.87
CA ARG A 474 -2.32 -30.81 -8.56
C ARG A 474 -3.42 -30.04 -7.85
N ARG A 475 -4.00 -30.69 -6.85
CA ARG A 475 -4.80 -30.03 -5.82
C ARG A 475 -3.86 -29.10 -5.05
N VAL A 476 -4.09 -27.80 -5.19
CA VAL A 476 -3.49 -26.79 -4.32
C VAL A 476 -4.06 -27.04 -2.91
N PRO A 477 -3.23 -27.25 -1.88
CA PRO A 477 -3.74 -27.25 -0.52
C PRO A 477 -4.24 -25.84 -0.21
N LEU A 478 -5.55 -25.71 0.04
CA LEU A 478 -6.15 -24.51 0.61
C LEU A 478 -5.59 -24.36 2.03
N ASP A 479 -4.62 -23.46 2.20
CA ASP A 479 -4.13 -23.06 3.50
C ASP A 479 -5.15 -22.10 4.12
N PHE A 480 -6.12 -22.64 4.85
CA PHE A 480 -7.11 -21.84 5.57
C PHE A 480 -6.42 -21.13 6.73
N GLY A 481 -6.42 -19.80 6.70
CA GLY A 481 -5.93 -19.00 7.82
C GLY A 481 -6.62 -19.40 9.13
N TYR A 482 -5.89 -19.33 10.24
CA TYR A 482 -6.32 -19.79 11.57
C TYR A 482 -7.73 -19.31 11.97
N HIS A 483 -8.14 -18.11 11.53
CA HIS A 483 -9.48 -17.56 11.78
C HIS A 483 -10.59 -18.23 10.95
N GLU A 484 -10.34 -18.62 9.71
CA GLU A 484 -11.32 -19.35 8.88
C GLU A 484 -11.46 -20.81 9.33
N LEU A 485 -10.34 -21.41 9.77
CA LEU A 485 -10.34 -22.74 10.40
C LEU A 485 -11.15 -22.69 11.71
N MET A 486 -10.94 -21.69 12.56
CA MET A 486 -11.70 -21.54 13.81
C MET A 486 -13.19 -21.24 13.57
N ALA A 487 -13.53 -20.42 12.56
CA ALA A 487 -14.92 -20.19 12.19
C ALA A 487 -15.60 -21.47 11.71
N THR A 488 -14.90 -22.34 10.99
CA THR A 488 -15.42 -23.63 10.52
C THR A 488 -15.53 -24.64 11.66
N VAL A 489 -14.50 -24.73 12.51
CA VAL A 489 -14.42 -25.67 13.64
C VAL A 489 -15.41 -25.32 14.74
N ILE A 490 -15.70 -24.03 14.98
CA ILE A 490 -16.66 -23.59 16.00
C ILE A 490 -18.08 -23.46 15.41
N GLY A 491 -18.20 -22.97 14.18
CA GLY A 491 -19.49 -22.76 13.52
C GLY A 491 -20.24 -24.06 13.20
N PHE A 492 -19.53 -25.10 12.76
CA PHE A 492 -20.14 -26.38 12.42
C PHE A 492 -20.82 -27.09 13.61
N PRO A 493 -20.18 -27.27 14.79
CA PRO A 493 -20.83 -27.91 15.93
C PRO A 493 -21.98 -27.07 16.50
N ILE A 494 -21.89 -25.74 16.52
CA ILE A 494 -23.01 -24.88 16.96
C ILE A 494 -24.20 -25.04 16.01
N GLY A 495 -23.96 -25.03 14.70
CA GLY A 495 -24.99 -25.26 13.69
C GLY A 495 -25.62 -26.65 13.80
N LEU A 496 -24.82 -27.68 14.05
CA LEU A 496 -25.30 -29.05 14.23
C LEU A 496 -26.17 -29.19 15.50
N VAL A 497 -25.76 -28.58 16.62
CA VAL A 497 -26.54 -28.60 17.88
C VAL A 497 -27.89 -27.90 17.69
N LEU A 498 -27.92 -26.76 17.01
CA LEU A 498 -29.16 -26.05 16.67
C LEU A 498 -30.08 -26.89 15.78
N LEU A 499 -29.52 -27.57 14.77
CA LEU A 499 -30.29 -28.45 13.89
C LEU A 499 -30.91 -29.60 14.69
N ILE A 500 -30.12 -30.27 15.54
CA ILE A 500 -30.57 -31.37 16.39
C ILE A 500 -31.69 -30.90 17.34
N ALA A 501 -31.51 -29.74 17.98
CA ALA A 501 -32.51 -29.16 18.87
C ALA A 501 -33.83 -28.87 18.14
N LEU A 502 -33.76 -28.32 16.92
CA LEU A 502 -34.94 -28.06 16.10
C LEU A 502 -35.66 -29.36 15.70
N THR A 503 -34.91 -30.38 15.26
CA THR A 503 -35.51 -31.70 14.96
C THR A 503 -36.15 -32.34 16.20
N ALA A 504 -35.53 -32.22 17.37
CA ALA A 504 -36.09 -32.75 18.62
C ALA A 504 -37.42 -32.05 18.97
N VAL A 505 -37.49 -30.72 18.83
CA VAL A 505 -38.74 -29.96 19.05
C VAL A 505 -39.83 -30.37 18.05
N CYS A 506 -39.49 -30.54 16.78
CA CYS A 506 -40.43 -31.00 15.75
C CYS A 506 -40.97 -32.40 16.06
N VAL A 507 -40.10 -33.35 16.43
CA VAL A 507 -40.51 -34.71 16.80
C VAL A 507 -41.38 -34.69 18.05
N CYS A 508 -41.01 -33.94 19.09
CA CYS A 508 -41.82 -33.81 20.30
C CYS A 508 -43.20 -33.19 20.02
N ARG A 509 -43.32 -32.26 19.07
CA ARG A 509 -44.62 -31.71 18.66
C ARG A 509 -45.48 -32.74 17.92
N SER A 510 -44.89 -33.49 16.99
CA SER A 510 -45.63 -34.52 16.23
C SER A 510 -46.15 -35.66 17.12
N PHE A 511 -45.45 -36.00 18.20
CA PHE A 511 -45.95 -36.99 19.17
C PHE A 511 -47.05 -36.44 20.09
N ARG A 512 -47.13 -35.12 20.28
CA ARG A 512 -48.12 -34.50 21.19
C ARG A 512 -49.50 -34.31 20.54
N SER A 513 -49.60 -34.31 19.22
CA SER A 513 -50.89 -34.20 18.50
C SER A 513 -51.61 -35.54 18.29
N GLY A 514 -51.05 -36.66 18.75
CA GLY A 514 -51.57 -38.01 18.48
C GLY A 514 -52.50 -38.60 19.55
N SER A 515 -52.82 -37.88 20.63
CA SER A 515 -53.61 -38.42 21.74
C SER A 515 -54.87 -37.61 22.05
N GLU A 516 -55.76 -37.44 21.08
CA GLU A 516 -57.17 -37.14 21.37
C GLU A 516 -58.00 -38.40 21.12
N PHE A 517 -58.33 -39.09 22.21
CA PHE A 517 -59.33 -40.16 22.21
C PHE A 517 -60.70 -39.56 21.88
N PRO A 518 -61.47 -40.15 20.94
CA PRO A 518 -62.81 -39.66 20.63
C PRO A 518 -63.75 -39.93 21.81
N LYS A 519 -64.27 -38.85 22.41
CA LYS A 519 -65.38 -38.92 23.38
C LYS A 519 -66.66 -39.32 22.65
N LYS A 520 -67.21 -40.48 22.98
CA LYS A 520 -68.58 -40.90 22.62
C LYS A 520 -69.59 -39.91 23.22
N SER A 521 -70.26 -39.13 22.38
CA SER A 521 -71.47 -38.40 22.73
C SER A 521 -72.68 -39.33 22.62
N SER A 522 -73.28 -39.64 23.76
CA SER A 522 -74.64 -40.16 23.87
C SER A 522 -75.61 -38.99 23.74
N SER A 523 -76.50 -39.01 22.75
CA SER A 523 -77.71 -38.18 22.75
C SER A 523 -78.92 -39.05 22.45
N ARG A 524 -79.77 -39.16 23.47
CA ARG A 524 -81.17 -39.61 23.46
C ARG A 524 -81.94 -38.97 22.30
N GLY A 525 -82.84 -39.76 21.73
CA GLY A 525 -83.80 -39.31 20.73
C GLY A 525 -84.91 -38.43 21.29
N ASP A 526 -85.77 -37.98 20.39
CA ASP A 526 -87.22 -38.02 20.59
C ASP A 526 -87.95 -37.87 19.25
N TYR A 527 -89.16 -38.40 19.28
CA TYR A 527 -90.14 -38.62 18.23
C TYR A 527 -90.62 -37.36 17.50
N SER A 528 -90.85 -37.46 16.19
CA SER A 528 -92.15 -37.30 15.51
C SER A 528 -91.98 -37.52 14.01
#